data_AF-B2T086-F1
#
_entry.id   AF-B2T086-F1
#
_cell.length_a   1.000
_cell.length_b   1.000
_cell.length_c   1.000
_cell.angle_alpha   90.00
_cell.angle_beta   90.00
_cell.angle_gamma   90.00
#
_symmetry.space_group_name_H-M   'P 1'
#
loop_
_entity.id
_entity.type
_entity.pdbx_description
1 polymer ?
#
loop_
_entity_poly.entity_id
_entity_poly.type
_entity_poly.pdbx_seq_one_letter_code
_entity_poly.pdbx_strand_id
1 'polypeptide(L)'
;MIRYSQSLYLRCCDSRCGGSSLIEVMLAVALMAVTALGLIAGQLWTAREARAMSQREHAAWIADSVAEAMCAPTSGDSAVRQWSARAATLLPHGEASVGDIGGVSAARVTWTALRDLPPSDDVIDKPAPCGGADLPAGSSCVVLAFAK
;
A
#
# COMPACT_ATOMS: atom_id res chain seq x y z
N MET A 1 7.62 40.20 72.22
CA MET A 1 8.75 39.83 71.35
C MET A 1 8.39 38.59 70.54
N ILE A 2 8.49 38.71 69.21
CA ILE A 2 8.73 37.63 68.22
C ILE A 2 7.55 36.68 67.91
N ARG A 3 6.64 37.14 67.04
CA ARG A 3 5.91 36.30 66.07
C ARG A 3 6.11 36.86 64.66
N TYR A 4 7.30 36.68 64.11
CA TYR A 4 7.60 37.02 62.72
C TYR A 4 8.58 35.99 62.18
N SER A 5 8.11 34.78 61.88
CA SER A 5 8.86 33.82 61.05
C SER A 5 8.06 32.63 60.53
N GLN A 6 6.74 32.57 60.72
CA GLN A 6 5.91 31.49 60.14
C GLN A 6 5.22 31.88 58.82
N SER A 7 5.16 33.17 58.48
CA SER A 7 4.38 33.66 57.33
C SER A 7 5.10 33.61 55.98
N LEU A 8 6.43 33.50 55.95
CA LEU A 8 7.23 33.53 54.72
C LEU A 8 7.36 32.15 54.05
N TYR A 9 7.32 31.06 54.82
CA TYR A 9 7.46 29.71 54.25
C TYR A 9 6.17 29.17 53.63
N LEU A 10 4.99 29.56 54.14
CA LEU A 10 3.71 29.13 53.59
C LEU A 10 3.32 29.86 52.29
N ARG A 11 3.79 31.10 52.09
CA ARG A 11 3.38 31.93 50.95
C ARG A 11 4.14 31.62 49.65
N CYS A 12 5.27 30.91 49.74
CA CYS A 12 6.09 30.53 48.57
C CYS A 12 5.59 29.24 47.89
N CYS A 13 4.87 28.38 48.62
CA CYS A 13 4.35 27.12 48.08
C CYS A 13 3.03 27.29 47.33
N ASP A 14 2.24 28.32 47.65
CA ASP A 14 0.89 28.50 47.10
C ASP A 14 0.88 29.11 45.68
N SER A 15 1.95 29.80 45.30
CA SER A 15 2.06 30.41 43.95
C SER A 15 2.65 29.45 42.90
N ARG A 16 2.99 28.21 43.26
CA ARG A 16 3.67 27.26 42.35
C ARG A 16 2.84 26.05 41.91
N CYS A 17 1.65 25.82 42.49
CA CYS A 17 0.90 24.58 42.26
C CYS A 17 -0.47 24.73 41.56
N GLY A 18 -0.96 25.95 41.31
CA GLY A 18 -2.35 26.15 40.86
C GLY A 18 -2.61 26.07 39.35
N GLY A 19 -1.57 26.09 38.51
CA GLY A 19 -1.74 26.16 37.05
C GLY A 19 -0.84 25.22 36.24
N SER A 20 0.24 24.69 36.83
CA SER A 20 1.14 23.79 36.08
C SER A 20 0.54 22.40 35.90
N SER A 21 -0.22 21.87 36.86
CA SER A 21 -0.77 20.51 36.78
C SER A 21 -1.79 20.31 35.64
N LEU A 22 -2.72 21.26 35.42
CA LEU A 22 -3.71 21.13 34.34
C LEU A 22 -3.06 21.34 32.96
N ILE A 23 -2.16 22.32 32.83
CA ILE A 23 -1.41 22.53 31.58
C ILE A 23 -0.49 21.34 31.28
N GLU A 24 0.16 20.77 32.28
CA GLU A 24 1.01 19.58 32.17
C GLU A 24 0.20 18.35 31.73
N VAL A 25 -0.98 18.13 32.31
CA VAL A 25 -1.88 17.06 31.89
C VAL A 25 -2.40 17.30 30.47
N MET A 26 -2.82 18.52 30.13
CA MET A 26 -3.26 18.84 28.77
C MET A 26 -2.14 18.69 27.74
N LEU A 27 -0.91 19.07 28.09
CA LEU A 27 0.26 18.87 27.25
C LEU A 27 0.58 17.38 27.08
N ALA A 28 0.57 16.60 28.17
CA ALA A 28 0.78 15.16 28.13
C ALA A 28 -0.28 14.48 27.25
N VAL A 29 -1.56 14.85 27.42
CA VAL A 29 -2.67 14.35 26.59
C VAL A 29 -2.48 14.74 25.12
N ALA A 30 -2.07 15.98 24.84
CA ALA A 30 -1.80 16.42 23.48
C ALA A 30 -0.64 15.63 22.84
N LEU A 31 0.47 15.42 23.56
CA LEU A 31 1.61 14.65 23.08
C LEU A 31 1.25 13.18 22.86
N MET A 32 0.48 12.58 23.78
CA MET A 32 -0.04 11.21 23.60
C MET A 32 -0.95 11.12 22.37
N ALA A 33 -1.85 12.10 22.17
CA ALA A 33 -2.73 12.13 21.01
C ALA A 33 -1.96 12.25 19.69
N VAL A 34 -0.98 13.16 19.61
CA VAL A 34 -0.12 13.32 18.42
C VAL A 34 0.67 12.04 18.15
N THR A 35 1.22 11.41 19.20
CA THR A 35 1.95 10.15 19.08
C THR A 35 1.04 9.03 18.57
N ALA A 36 -0.16 8.88 19.14
CA ALA A 36 -1.13 7.88 18.72
C ALA A 36 -1.54 8.08 17.24
N LEU A 37 -1.81 9.32 16.83
CA LEU A 37 -2.11 9.65 15.43
C LEU A 37 -0.93 9.32 14.51
N GLY A 38 0.31 9.62 14.92
CA GLY A 38 1.51 9.26 14.17
C GLY A 38 1.66 7.75 13.97
N LEU A 39 1.38 6.95 15.01
CA LEU A 39 1.41 5.48 14.92
C LEU A 39 0.32 4.95 13.98
N ILE A 40 -0.91 5.47 14.09
CA ILE A 40 -2.03 5.06 13.22
C ILE A 40 -1.72 5.41 11.76
N ALA A 41 -1.17 6.60 11.50
CA ALA A 41 -0.77 7.00 10.16
C ALA A 41 0.32 6.08 9.60
N GLY A 42 1.33 5.74 10.41
CA GLY A 42 2.38 4.80 10.02
C GLY A 42 1.85 3.39 9.72
N GLN A 43 0.97 2.86 10.57
CA GLN A 43 0.33 1.57 10.35
C GLN A 43 -0.56 1.56 9.10
N LEU A 44 -1.28 2.65 8.85
CA LEU A 44 -2.12 2.78 7.67
C LEU A 44 -1.28 2.78 6.39
N TRP A 45 -0.14 3.47 6.40
CA TRP A 45 0.81 3.49 5.29
C TRP A 45 1.37 2.10 5.01
N THR A 46 1.90 1.41 6.02
CA THR A 46 2.48 0.07 5.84
C THR A 46 1.43 -0.96 5.41
N ALA A 47 0.21 -0.86 5.93
CA ALA A 47 -0.90 -1.74 5.51
C ALA A 47 -1.28 -1.52 4.04
N ARG A 48 -1.23 -0.28 3.53
CA ARG A 48 -1.48 0.02 2.11
C ARG A 48 -0.37 -0.57 1.22
N GLU A 49 0.87 -0.39 1.62
CA GLU A 49 2.01 -0.93 0.87
C GLU A 49 2.01 -2.47 0.83
N ALA A 50 1.70 -3.12 1.96
CA ALA A 50 1.58 -4.57 2.01
C ALA A 50 0.46 -5.10 1.09
N ARG A 51 -0.66 -4.38 0.98
CA ARG A 51 -1.73 -4.74 0.04
C ARG A 51 -1.27 -4.63 -1.42
N ALA A 52 -0.52 -3.58 -1.76
CA ALA A 52 0.03 -3.41 -3.10
C ALA A 52 1.01 -4.54 -3.47
N MET A 53 1.88 -4.94 -2.53
CA MET A 53 2.78 -6.08 -2.73
C MET A 53 2.03 -7.40 -2.90
N SER A 54 1.07 -7.69 -2.03
CA SER A 54 0.26 -8.93 -2.12
C SER A 54 -0.48 -9.03 -3.46
N GLN A 55 -1.00 -7.92 -4.01
CA GLN A 55 -1.61 -7.92 -5.34
C GLN A 55 -0.60 -8.27 -6.44
N ARG A 56 0.64 -7.76 -6.36
CA ARG A 56 1.69 -8.09 -7.33
C ARG A 56 2.10 -9.56 -7.24
N GLU A 57 2.18 -10.11 -6.04
CA GLU A 57 2.47 -11.53 -5.81
C GLU A 57 1.39 -12.43 -6.41
N HIS A 58 0.11 -12.12 -6.16
CA HIS A 58 -1.01 -12.84 -6.79
C HIS A 58 -0.98 -12.73 -8.32
N ALA A 59 -0.67 -11.55 -8.86
CA ALA A 59 -0.58 -11.36 -10.31
C ALA A 59 0.58 -12.17 -10.93
N ALA A 60 1.74 -12.23 -10.27
CA ALA A 60 2.87 -13.04 -10.71
C ALA A 60 2.56 -14.54 -10.68
N TRP A 61 1.92 -15.02 -9.61
CA TRP A 61 1.49 -16.42 -9.51
C TRP A 61 0.47 -16.79 -10.60
N ILE A 62 -0.49 -15.89 -10.89
CA ILE A 62 -1.44 -16.12 -11.98
C ILE A 62 -0.71 -16.14 -13.34
N ALA A 63 0.21 -15.21 -13.60
CA ALA A 63 0.95 -15.18 -14.86
C ALA A 63 1.77 -16.46 -15.08
N ASP A 64 2.43 -16.97 -14.03
CA ASP A 64 3.15 -18.24 -14.05
C ASP A 64 2.22 -19.42 -14.35
N SER A 65 1.08 -19.50 -13.66
CA SER A 65 0.10 -20.57 -13.89
C SER A 65 -0.56 -20.55 -15.27
N VAL A 66 -0.70 -19.35 -15.88
CA VAL A 66 -1.15 -19.19 -17.26
C VAL A 66 -0.07 -19.68 -18.21
N ALA A 67 1.19 -19.32 -17.99
CA ALA A 67 2.31 -19.79 -18.80
C ALA A 67 2.42 -21.33 -18.74
N GLU A 68 2.36 -21.93 -17.55
CA GLU A 68 2.34 -23.39 -17.39
C GLU A 68 1.17 -24.04 -18.13
N ALA A 69 -0.03 -23.47 -18.05
CA ALA A 69 -1.20 -23.99 -18.75
C ALA A 69 -1.10 -23.86 -20.27
N MET A 70 -0.39 -22.86 -20.78
CA MET A 70 -0.16 -22.65 -22.22
C MET A 70 0.91 -23.59 -22.81
N CYS A 71 1.84 -24.06 -21.98
CA CYS A 71 2.78 -25.12 -22.34
C CYS A 71 2.09 -26.49 -22.43
N ALA A 72 0.90 -26.66 -21.82
CA ALA A 72 0.14 -27.89 -21.93
C ALA A 72 -0.64 -27.97 -23.27
N PRO A 73 -0.61 -29.11 -23.99
CA PRO A 73 -1.00 -29.17 -25.41
C PRO A 73 -2.50 -29.06 -25.71
N THR A 74 -3.41 -29.02 -24.73
CA THR A 74 -4.87 -29.22 -24.98
C THR A 74 -5.82 -28.22 -24.33
N SER A 75 -5.35 -27.22 -23.57
CA SER A 75 -6.25 -26.40 -22.74
C SER A 75 -6.00 -24.89 -22.78
N GLY A 76 -5.19 -24.37 -23.70
CA GLY A 76 -4.77 -22.95 -23.68
C GLY A 76 -5.91 -21.94 -23.48
N ASP A 77 -6.89 -21.90 -24.38
CA ASP A 77 -7.96 -20.87 -24.33
C ASP A 77 -8.92 -21.02 -23.14
N SER A 78 -9.26 -22.26 -22.77
CA SER A 78 -10.14 -22.53 -21.61
C SER A 78 -9.42 -22.26 -20.29
N ALA A 79 -8.11 -22.56 -20.22
CA ALA A 79 -7.27 -22.25 -19.09
C ALA A 79 -7.09 -20.74 -18.91
N VAL A 80 -6.87 -19.98 -20.00
CA VAL A 80 -6.78 -18.51 -19.93
C VAL A 80 -8.07 -17.91 -19.38
N ARG A 81 -9.24 -18.39 -19.81
CA ARG A 81 -10.55 -17.94 -19.26
C ARG A 81 -10.73 -18.31 -17.78
N GLN A 82 -10.27 -19.49 -17.38
CA GLN A 82 -10.32 -19.91 -15.98
C GLN A 82 -9.43 -19.02 -15.10
N TRP A 83 -8.23 -18.73 -15.57
CA TRP A 83 -7.27 -17.88 -14.87
C TRP A 83 -7.67 -16.41 -14.90
N SER A 84 -8.31 -15.92 -15.95
CA SER A 84 -8.88 -14.57 -15.97
C SER A 84 -10.04 -14.42 -14.98
N ALA A 85 -10.90 -15.44 -14.85
CA ALA A 85 -11.92 -15.46 -13.80
C ALA A 85 -11.31 -15.44 -12.40
N ARG A 86 -10.21 -16.17 -12.16
CA ARG A 86 -9.47 -16.10 -10.89
C ARG A 86 -8.83 -14.74 -10.66
N ALA A 87 -8.23 -14.14 -11.68
CA ALA A 87 -7.69 -12.78 -11.60
C ALA A 87 -8.75 -11.77 -11.19
N ALA A 88 -9.96 -11.85 -11.74
CA ALA A 88 -11.08 -10.99 -11.36
C ALA A 88 -11.53 -11.16 -9.89
N THR A 89 -11.28 -12.33 -9.27
CA THR A 89 -11.57 -12.57 -7.86
C THR A 89 -10.47 -12.13 -6.90
N LEU A 90 -9.20 -12.21 -7.32
CA LEU A 90 -8.03 -11.93 -6.46
C LEU A 90 -7.50 -10.50 -6.62
N LEU A 91 -7.76 -9.88 -7.77
CA LEU A 91 -7.26 -8.56 -8.13
C LEU A 91 -8.42 -7.62 -8.47
N PRO A 92 -8.33 -6.33 -8.11
CA PRO A 92 -9.34 -5.35 -8.49
C PRO A 92 -9.41 -5.20 -10.01
N HIS A 93 -10.54 -5.60 -10.62
CA HIS A 93 -10.71 -5.63 -12.08
C HIS A 93 -9.56 -6.39 -12.79
N GLY A 94 -9.15 -7.52 -12.20
CA GLY A 94 -8.08 -8.35 -12.73
C GLY A 94 -8.46 -9.07 -14.02
N GLU A 95 -7.55 -9.07 -14.99
CA GLU A 95 -7.68 -9.83 -16.24
C GLU A 95 -6.36 -10.53 -16.57
N ALA A 96 -6.46 -11.80 -16.97
CA ALA A 96 -5.34 -12.58 -17.49
C ALA A 96 -5.50 -12.77 -19.00
N SER A 97 -4.42 -12.58 -19.73
CA SER A 97 -4.36 -12.69 -21.18
C SER A 97 -3.02 -13.29 -21.61
N VAL A 98 -2.97 -13.83 -22.83
CA VAL A 98 -1.73 -14.29 -23.45
C VAL A 98 -1.52 -13.45 -24.71
N GLY A 99 -0.31 -12.94 -24.88
CA GLY A 99 0.11 -12.18 -26.05
C GLY A 99 1.46 -12.63 -26.55
N ASP A 100 1.95 -11.95 -27.57
CA ASP A 100 3.31 -12.10 -28.08
C ASP A 100 4.11 -10.82 -27.77
N ILE A 101 5.36 -10.99 -27.33
CA ILE A 101 6.30 -9.90 -27.07
C ILE A 101 7.55 -10.18 -27.88
N GLY A 102 7.66 -9.55 -29.05
CA GLY A 102 8.85 -9.66 -29.88
C GLY A 102 9.13 -11.09 -30.35
N GLY A 103 8.08 -11.87 -30.66
CA GLY A 103 8.19 -13.25 -31.11
C GLY A 103 8.25 -14.30 -30.00
N VAL A 104 8.10 -13.89 -28.74
CA VAL A 104 8.04 -14.79 -27.58
C VAL A 104 6.63 -14.74 -26.97
N SER A 105 6.05 -15.91 -26.68
CA SER A 105 4.75 -15.99 -26.00
C SER A 105 4.85 -15.39 -24.60
N ALA A 106 3.83 -14.65 -24.17
CA ALA A 106 3.85 -13.97 -22.88
C ALA A 106 2.49 -14.04 -22.19
N ALA A 107 2.51 -14.46 -20.93
CA ALA A 107 1.37 -14.40 -20.04
C ALA A 107 1.33 -13.02 -19.39
N ARG A 108 0.19 -12.34 -19.47
CA ARG A 108 -0.01 -11.00 -18.93
C ARG A 108 -1.17 -11.00 -17.96
N VAL A 109 -0.96 -10.41 -16.80
CA VAL A 109 -2.02 -10.13 -15.83
C VAL A 109 -2.07 -8.64 -15.57
N THR A 110 -3.24 -8.05 -15.76
CA THR A 110 -3.50 -6.62 -15.55
C THR A 110 -4.55 -6.43 -14.48
N TRP A 111 -4.47 -5.34 -13.73
CA TRP A 111 -5.47 -4.99 -12.73
C TRP A 111 -5.50 -3.49 -12.49
N THR A 112 -6.59 -2.98 -11.92
CA THR A 112 -6.65 -1.59 -11.44
C THR A 112 -5.77 -1.41 -10.20
N ALA A 113 -4.79 -0.51 -10.28
CA ALA A 113 -3.93 -0.18 -9.16
C ALA A 113 -4.74 0.63 -8.14
N LEU A 114 -4.56 0.35 -6.84
CA LEU A 114 -5.04 1.26 -5.81
C LEU A 114 -4.29 2.59 -5.97
N ARG A 115 -5.02 3.67 -6.26
CA ARG A 115 -4.50 5.04 -6.23
C ARG A 115 -4.27 5.46 -4.78
N ASP A 116 -3.23 4.92 -4.16
CA ASP A 116 -2.84 5.30 -2.79
C ASP A 116 -1.73 6.37 -2.78
N LEU A 117 -1.15 6.70 -3.93
CA LEU A 117 -0.16 7.76 -4.10
C LEU A 117 -0.63 8.76 -5.17
N PRO A 118 -0.36 10.09 -5.02
CA PRO A 118 -0.60 11.04 -6.09
C PRO A 118 0.02 10.52 -7.39
N PRO A 119 -0.68 10.70 -8.54
CA PRO A 119 -0.15 10.29 -9.82
C PRO A 119 1.22 10.96 -9.99
N SER A 120 2.25 10.16 -10.18
CA SER A 120 3.55 10.62 -10.67
C SER A 120 3.36 10.98 -12.14
N ASP A 121 2.59 12.03 -12.42
CA ASP A 121 2.19 12.42 -13.77
C ASP A 121 3.38 13.03 -14.56
N ASP A 122 4.52 13.24 -13.90
CA ASP A 122 5.75 13.79 -14.50
C ASP A 122 6.98 12.89 -14.29
N VAL A 123 6.88 11.59 -14.62
CA VAL A 123 8.08 10.77 -14.84
C VAL A 123 8.23 10.52 -16.34
N ILE A 124 9.15 11.29 -16.94
CA ILE A 124 9.47 11.33 -18.38
C ILE A 124 10.00 9.99 -18.92
N ASP A 125 10.26 9.01 -18.05
CA ASP A 125 10.53 7.62 -18.44
C ASP A 125 9.34 6.74 -18.04
N LYS A 126 8.24 6.80 -18.81
CA LYS A 126 7.19 5.78 -18.70
C LYS A 126 7.83 4.44 -19.09
N PRO A 127 8.02 3.49 -18.16
CA PRO A 127 8.57 2.19 -18.52
C PRO A 127 7.66 1.54 -19.57
N ALA A 128 8.29 0.77 -20.46
CA ALA A 128 7.66 0.22 -21.64
C ALA A 128 6.26 -0.37 -21.35
N PRO A 129 5.31 -0.22 -22.29
CA PRO A 129 3.99 -0.84 -22.17
C PRO A 129 4.15 -2.30 -21.82
N CYS A 130 3.31 -2.78 -20.91
CA CYS A 130 3.47 -4.07 -20.25
C CYS A 130 3.50 -5.22 -21.26
N GLY A 131 4.67 -5.54 -21.80
CA GLY A 131 4.82 -6.40 -22.97
C GLY A 131 4.19 -5.86 -24.26
N GLY A 132 4.25 -4.56 -24.54
CA GLY A 132 3.75 -3.99 -25.80
C GLY A 132 2.25 -3.67 -25.86
N ALA A 133 1.49 -3.83 -24.77
CA ALA A 133 0.09 -3.42 -24.73
C ALA A 133 -0.13 -2.05 -24.11
N ASP A 134 -0.98 -1.26 -24.78
CA ASP A 134 -1.51 -0.01 -24.24
C ASP A 134 -2.47 -0.31 -23.09
N LEU A 135 -2.03 0.03 -21.88
CA LEU A 135 -2.84 -0.13 -20.69
C LEU A 135 -3.47 1.21 -20.27
N PRO A 136 -4.73 1.19 -19.79
CA PRO A 136 -5.40 2.39 -19.30
C PRO A 136 -4.65 3.00 -18.11
N ALA A 137 -4.73 4.33 -17.97
CA ALA A 137 -4.07 5.03 -16.87
C ALA A 137 -4.57 4.51 -15.51
N GLY A 138 -3.63 4.22 -14.60
CA GLY A 138 -3.96 3.68 -13.27
C GLY A 138 -4.14 2.16 -13.22
N SER A 139 -3.80 1.42 -14.28
CA SER A 139 -3.62 -0.03 -14.20
C SER A 139 -2.19 -0.40 -13.79
N SER A 140 -2.05 -1.48 -13.02
CA SER A 140 -0.79 -2.17 -12.81
C SER A 140 -0.79 -3.49 -13.58
N CYS A 141 0.39 -4.02 -13.87
CA CYS A 141 0.51 -5.20 -14.70
C CYS A 141 1.79 -5.99 -14.41
N VAL A 142 1.70 -7.32 -14.59
CA VAL A 142 2.80 -8.28 -14.58
C VAL A 142 2.79 -9.03 -15.91
N VAL A 143 3.97 -9.25 -16.46
CA VAL A 143 4.20 -9.99 -17.70
C VAL A 143 5.28 -11.03 -17.47
N LEU A 144 5.01 -12.25 -17.91
CA LEU A 144 5.95 -13.37 -17.90
C LEU A 144 6.08 -13.89 -19.33
N ALA A 145 7.28 -13.80 -19.89
CA ALA A 145 7.60 -14.43 -21.18
C ALA A 145 7.86 -15.93 -20.97
N PHE A 146 7.40 -16.77 -21.89
CA PHE A 146 7.56 -18.21 -21.84
C PHE A 146 7.76 -18.81 -23.24
N ALA A 147 8.40 -19.98 -23.28
CA ALA A 147 8.52 -20.79 -24.49
C ALA A 147 7.34 -21.77 -24.56
N LYS A 148 6.81 -22.00 -25.76
CA LYS A 148 5.72 -22.93 -26.02
C LYS A 148 6.23 -24.27 -26.54
#